data_AF-A0A132N5S9-F1
#
_entry.id   AF-A0A132N5S9-F1
#
_cell.length_a   1.000
_cell.length_b   1.000
_cell.length_c   1.000
_cell.angle_alpha   90.00
_cell.angle_beta   90.00
_cell.angle_gamma   90.00
#
_symmetry.space_group_name_H-M   'P 1'
#
loop_
_entity.id
_entity.type
_entity.pdbx_description
1 polymer ?
#
loop_
_entity_poly.entity_id
_entity_poly.type
_entity_poly.pdbx_seq_one_letter_code
_entity_poly.pdbx_strand_id
1 'polypeptide(L)'
;MSLYMFEFVPAQADRSGVDNLLARVDKAAAAAGGELIESQVTRNHERVFTVVEAASRDALRAAFDPADFVEASEVSGPDEVRLVGAELDQVKAARPAAGYLVEWDFPPDLDMDTYLARKKANAPKYAEVPEVRFLRTYVREDMAKCVCLYDAPDEQVVRRARDVVNTPVDRLHPLERQGDPR
;
A
#
# COMPACT_ATOMS: atom_id res chain seq x y z
N MET A 1 3.54 -10.96 14.77
CA MET A 1 3.51 -11.28 13.33
C MET A 1 4.04 -10.05 12.60
N SER A 2 4.53 -10.22 11.38
CA SER A 2 5.04 -9.12 10.55
C SER A 2 4.04 -8.80 9.44
N LEU A 3 4.12 -7.59 8.90
CA LEU A 3 3.34 -7.17 7.73
C LEU A 3 4.18 -7.34 6.47
N TYR A 4 3.56 -7.88 5.43
CA TYR A 4 4.19 -8.11 4.14
C TYR A 4 3.35 -7.44 3.06
N MET A 5 3.98 -6.60 2.27
CA MET A 5 3.37 -6.00 1.09
C MET A 5 3.61 -6.87 -0.13
N PHE A 6 2.56 -7.01 -0.93
CA PHE A 6 2.61 -7.56 -2.28
C PHE A 6 2.08 -6.55 -3.28
N GLU A 7 2.64 -6.58 -4.47
CA GLU A 7 2.20 -5.78 -5.61
C GLU A 7 1.90 -6.71 -6.77
N PHE A 8 0.75 -6.50 -7.39
CA PHE A 8 0.26 -7.31 -8.49
C PHE A 8 -0.05 -6.44 -9.69
N VAL A 9 0.24 -6.98 -10.87
CA VAL A 9 -0.38 -6.55 -12.12
C VAL A 9 -1.46 -7.60 -12.44
N PRO A 10 -2.75 -7.25 -12.41
CA PRO A 10 -3.81 -8.21 -12.73
C PRO A 10 -3.69 -8.72 -14.18
N ALA A 11 -3.95 -10.01 -14.39
CA ALA A 11 -3.97 -10.58 -15.74
C ALA A 11 -5.08 -9.98 -16.62
N GLN A 12 -6.14 -9.49 -15.97
CA GLN A 12 -7.22 -8.72 -16.58
C GLN A 12 -7.38 -7.41 -15.81
N ALA A 13 -7.07 -6.28 -16.44
CA ALA A 13 -7.17 -4.95 -15.85
C ALA A 13 -8.62 -4.41 -15.89
N ASP A 14 -9.53 -5.16 -15.27
CA ASP A 14 -10.92 -4.77 -15.04
C ASP A 14 -11.38 -5.21 -13.65
N ARG A 15 -12.59 -4.79 -13.28
CA ARG A 15 -13.19 -5.10 -11.97
C ARG A 15 -13.27 -6.61 -11.71
N SER A 16 -13.68 -7.41 -12.69
CA SER A 16 -13.84 -8.85 -12.52
C SER A 16 -12.48 -9.54 -12.34
N GLY A 17 -11.48 -9.11 -13.10
CA GLY A 17 -10.10 -9.58 -12.96
C GLY A 17 -9.54 -9.29 -11.57
N VAL A 18 -9.74 -8.07 -11.07
CA VAL A 18 -9.32 -7.68 -9.73
C VAL A 18 -10.06 -8.43 -8.63
N ASP A 19 -11.38 -8.61 -8.74
CA ASP A 19 -12.17 -9.35 -7.75
C ASP A 19 -11.68 -10.81 -7.62
N ASN A 20 -11.41 -11.46 -8.76
CA ASN A 20 -10.84 -12.80 -8.79
C ASN A 20 -9.44 -12.85 -8.17
N LEU A 21 -8.59 -11.87 -8.49
CA LEU A 21 -7.25 -11.75 -7.91
C LEU A 21 -7.31 -11.58 -6.39
N LEU A 22 -8.15 -10.68 -5.88
CA LEU A 22 -8.29 -10.45 -4.44
C LEU A 22 -8.82 -11.70 -3.71
N ALA A 23 -9.76 -12.43 -4.31
CA ALA A 23 -10.22 -13.70 -3.77
C ALA A 23 -9.12 -14.78 -3.73
N ARG A 24 -8.22 -14.79 -4.73
CA ARG A 24 -7.04 -15.68 -4.75
C ARG A 24 -6.01 -15.29 -3.69
N VAL A 25 -5.75 -13.98 -3.53
CA VAL A 25 -4.85 -13.42 -2.51
C VAL A 25 -5.32 -13.79 -1.11
N ASP A 26 -6.61 -13.59 -0.80
CA ASP A 26 -7.18 -13.91 0.51
C ASP A 26 -7.01 -15.41 0.86
N LYS A 27 -7.32 -16.30 -0.10
CA LYS A 27 -7.11 -17.75 0.04
C LYS A 27 -5.63 -18.11 0.24
N ALA A 28 -4.73 -17.49 -0.52
CA ALA A 28 -3.29 -17.73 -0.42
C ALA A 28 -2.74 -17.30 0.94
N ALA A 29 -3.13 -16.10 1.42
CA ALA A 29 -2.78 -15.61 2.74
C ALA A 29 -3.27 -16.56 3.84
N ALA A 30 -4.55 -16.96 3.80
CA ALA A 30 -5.11 -17.89 4.78
C ALA A 30 -4.42 -19.26 4.76
N ALA A 31 -4.09 -19.81 3.58
CA ALA A 31 -3.36 -21.08 3.46
C ALA A 31 -1.94 -21.02 4.02
N ALA A 32 -1.30 -19.85 3.96
CA ALA A 32 -0.01 -19.59 4.61
C ALA A 32 -0.11 -19.28 6.11
N GLY A 33 -1.32 -19.32 6.69
CA GLY A 33 -1.57 -18.95 8.09
C GLY A 33 -1.48 -17.44 8.35
N GLY A 34 -1.66 -16.61 7.31
CA GLY A 34 -1.71 -15.16 7.39
C GLY A 34 -3.13 -14.59 7.23
N GLU A 35 -3.24 -13.29 7.38
CA GLU A 35 -4.48 -12.50 7.27
C GLU A 35 -4.28 -11.36 6.26
N LEU A 36 -5.15 -11.26 5.26
CA LEU A 36 -5.19 -10.09 4.39
C LEU A 36 -5.74 -8.88 5.17
N ILE A 37 -4.88 -7.89 5.41
CA ILE A 37 -5.21 -6.70 6.21
C ILE A 37 -5.96 -5.67 5.38
N GLU A 38 -5.43 -5.35 4.21
CA GLU A 38 -6.03 -4.40 3.28
C GLU A 38 -5.51 -4.58 1.86
N SER A 39 -6.27 -4.03 0.91
CA SER A 39 -5.93 -3.99 -0.51
C SER A 39 -6.23 -2.61 -1.10
N GLN A 40 -5.38 -2.15 -2.01
CA GLN A 40 -5.55 -0.91 -2.77
C GLN A 40 -5.53 -1.24 -4.25
N VAL A 41 -6.62 -0.94 -4.92
CA VAL A 41 -6.78 -1.16 -6.36
C VAL A 41 -6.62 0.20 -7.03
N THR A 42 -5.73 0.32 -8.01
CA THR A 42 -5.64 1.55 -8.82
C THR A 42 -6.92 1.70 -9.63
N ARG A 43 -7.38 2.93 -9.88
CA ARG A 43 -8.67 3.20 -10.54
C ARG A 43 -8.80 2.56 -11.92
N ASN A 44 -7.68 2.36 -12.61
CA ASN A 44 -7.60 1.70 -13.91
C ASN A 44 -7.43 0.17 -13.82
N HIS A 45 -7.44 -0.41 -12.62
CA HIS A 45 -7.25 -1.85 -12.35
C HIS A 45 -5.91 -2.42 -12.85
N GLU A 46 -4.93 -1.58 -13.17
CA GLU A 46 -3.62 -2.05 -13.67
C GLU A 46 -2.70 -2.52 -12.55
N ARG A 47 -2.93 -2.08 -11.31
CA ARG A 47 -2.13 -2.49 -10.14
C ARG A 47 -3.01 -2.72 -8.92
N VAL A 48 -2.61 -3.72 -8.14
CA VAL A 48 -3.18 -4.01 -6.82
C VAL A 48 -2.04 -4.10 -5.81
N PHE A 49 -2.15 -3.34 -4.73
CA PHE A 49 -1.26 -3.42 -3.58
C PHE A 49 -2.01 -4.14 -2.46
N THR A 50 -1.38 -5.08 -1.77
CA THR A 50 -2.00 -5.75 -0.63
C THR A 50 -1.03 -5.83 0.53
N VAL A 51 -1.56 -5.83 1.75
CA VAL A 51 -0.79 -6.02 2.97
C VAL A 51 -1.33 -7.24 3.70
N VAL A 52 -0.46 -8.21 3.97
CA VAL A 52 -0.77 -9.46 4.66
C VAL A 52 0.01 -9.51 5.97
N GLU A 53 -0.68 -9.77 7.08
CA GLU A 53 -0.03 -10.09 8.34
C GLU A 53 0.24 -11.59 8.41
N ALA A 54 1.48 -12.00 8.68
CA ALA A 54 1.82 -13.41 8.82
C ALA A 54 2.99 -13.64 9.78
N ALA A 55 3.14 -14.88 10.24
CA ALA A 55 4.27 -15.30 11.06
C ALA A 55 5.50 -15.73 10.23
N SER A 56 5.33 -16.08 8.96
CA SER A 56 6.39 -16.65 8.12
C SER A 56 6.40 -16.06 6.71
N ARG A 57 7.48 -15.33 6.38
CA ARG A 57 7.74 -14.84 5.02
C ARG A 57 7.88 -15.98 4.02
N ASP A 58 8.47 -17.10 4.43
CA ASP A 58 8.68 -18.26 3.55
C ASP A 58 7.38 -18.96 3.19
N ALA A 59 6.45 -19.08 4.15
CA ALA A 59 5.11 -19.62 3.88
C ALA A 59 4.34 -18.74 2.90
N LEU A 60 4.42 -17.42 3.06
CA LEU A 60 3.84 -16.48 2.09
C LEU A 60 4.50 -16.59 0.72
N ARG A 61 5.83 -16.62 0.64
CA ARG A 61 6.54 -16.75 -0.64
C ARG A 61 6.14 -18.02 -1.40
N ALA A 62 5.96 -19.14 -0.70
CA ALA A 62 5.48 -20.36 -1.32
C ALA A 62 4.00 -20.27 -1.75
N ALA A 63 3.13 -19.65 -0.93
CA ALA A 63 1.71 -19.52 -1.25
C ALA A 63 1.40 -18.56 -2.40
N PHE A 64 2.29 -17.59 -2.63
CA PHE A 64 2.21 -16.55 -3.66
C PHE A 64 3.21 -16.81 -4.82
N ASP A 65 3.57 -18.06 -5.08
CA ASP A 65 4.42 -18.41 -6.23
C ASP A 65 3.78 -17.86 -7.53
N PRO A 66 4.48 -17.01 -8.30
CA PRO A 66 3.95 -16.45 -9.54
C PRO A 66 3.47 -17.51 -10.54
N ALA A 67 4.05 -18.72 -10.53
CA ALA A 67 3.62 -19.82 -11.41
C ALA A 67 2.21 -20.33 -11.09
N ASP A 68 1.74 -20.15 -9.85
CA ASP A 68 0.45 -20.64 -9.34
C ASP A 68 -0.59 -19.51 -9.17
N PHE A 69 -0.29 -18.31 -9.70
CA PHE A 69 -1.09 -17.08 -9.58
C PHE A 69 -1.55 -16.60 -10.96
N VAL A 70 -2.37 -17.40 -11.65
CA VAL A 70 -2.84 -17.11 -13.02
C VAL A 70 -3.70 -15.85 -13.14
N GLU A 71 -4.28 -15.37 -12.04
CA GLU A 71 -5.05 -14.13 -11.95
C GLU A 71 -4.16 -12.88 -12.04
N ALA A 72 -2.84 -13.02 -11.90
CA ALA A 72 -1.87 -11.94 -12.03
C ALA A 72 -0.88 -12.23 -13.18
N SER A 73 -0.57 -11.20 -13.98
CA SER A 73 0.54 -11.29 -14.93
C SER A 73 1.90 -11.04 -14.28
N GLU A 74 1.91 -10.30 -13.16
CA GLU A 74 3.11 -10.08 -12.35
C GLU A 74 2.76 -10.12 -10.86
N VAL A 75 3.62 -10.75 -10.06
CA VAL A 75 3.56 -10.78 -8.60
C VAL A 75 4.92 -10.31 -8.07
N SER A 76 4.93 -9.30 -7.20
CA SER A 76 6.12 -8.80 -6.49
C SER A 76 5.89 -8.87 -4.98
N GLY A 77 6.96 -9.15 -4.23
CA GLY A 77 6.94 -9.41 -2.79
C GLY A 77 7.17 -10.90 -2.47
N PRO A 78 6.93 -11.35 -1.21
CA PRO A 78 6.56 -10.54 -0.05
C PRO A 78 7.69 -9.62 0.39
N ASP A 79 7.40 -8.32 0.49
CA ASP A 79 8.31 -7.33 1.06
C ASP A 79 7.87 -6.99 2.48
N GLU A 80 8.74 -7.18 3.47
CA GLU A 80 8.40 -6.85 4.86
C GLU A 80 8.25 -5.32 5.01
N VAL A 81 7.15 -4.89 5.62
CA VAL A 81 6.81 -3.47 5.77
C VAL A 81 6.47 -3.10 7.20
N ARG A 82 6.77 -1.84 7.53
CA ARG A 82 6.35 -1.19 8.77
C ARG A 82 5.19 -0.25 8.51
N LEU A 83 4.11 -0.38 9.29
CA LEU A 83 3.02 0.58 9.32
C LEU A 83 3.43 1.81 10.14
N VAL A 84 3.22 3.00 9.58
CA VAL A 84 3.55 4.29 10.21
C VAL A 84 2.38 5.25 10.08
N GLY A 85 2.00 5.88 11.20
CA GLY A 85 0.93 6.89 11.25
C GLY A 85 -0.48 6.32 11.49
N ALA A 86 -0.61 5.01 11.67
CA ALA A 86 -1.84 4.35 12.11
C ALA A 86 -1.49 3.13 12.96
N GLU A 87 -2.44 2.70 13.79
CA GLU A 87 -2.34 1.45 14.55
C GLU A 87 -2.97 0.30 13.75
N LEU A 88 -2.35 -0.89 13.78
CA LEU A 88 -2.81 -2.04 12.99
C LEU A 88 -4.25 -2.45 13.34
N ASP A 89 -4.61 -2.47 14.63
CA ASP A 89 -5.96 -2.81 15.08
C ASP A 89 -7.01 -1.83 14.53
N GLN A 90 -6.66 -0.55 14.39
CA GLN A 90 -7.56 0.45 13.81
C GLN A 90 -7.73 0.22 12.30
N VAL A 91 -6.66 -0.14 11.60
CA VAL A 91 -6.71 -0.48 10.17
C VAL A 91 -7.62 -1.70 9.95
N LYS A 92 -7.44 -2.77 10.73
CA LYS A 92 -8.27 -3.98 10.68
C LYS A 92 -9.74 -3.68 10.94
N ALA A 93 -10.02 -2.87 11.97
CA ALA A 93 -11.38 -2.58 12.39
C ALA A 93 -12.12 -1.64 11.43
N ALA A 94 -11.46 -0.58 10.97
CA ALA A 94 -12.11 0.47 10.18
C ALA A 94 -12.09 0.20 8.66
N ARG A 95 -11.16 -0.65 8.18
CA ARG A 95 -10.85 -0.85 6.75
C ARG A 95 -10.90 0.47 5.96
N PRO A 96 -10.13 1.49 6.40
CA PRO A 96 -10.33 2.85 5.93
C PRO A 96 -9.94 2.98 4.45
N ALA A 97 -10.90 3.44 3.64
CA ALA A 97 -10.71 3.76 2.24
C ALA A 97 -9.68 4.89 2.06
N ALA A 98 -8.91 4.80 0.98
CA ALA A 98 -8.00 5.84 0.54
C ALA A 98 -8.40 6.29 -0.88
N GLY A 99 -8.21 7.56 -1.20
CA GLY A 99 -8.43 8.08 -2.54
C GLY A 99 -7.19 7.99 -3.43
N TYR A 100 -6.00 8.00 -2.82
CA TYR A 100 -4.72 8.05 -3.52
C TYR A 100 -3.64 7.25 -2.81
N LEU A 101 -2.74 6.67 -3.61
CA LEU A 101 -1.52 5.99 -3.16
C LEU A 101 -0.33 6.67 -3.82
N VAL A 102 0.65 7.07 -3.02
CA VAL A 102 1.92 7.64 -3.48
C VAL A 102 3.04 6.67 -3.17
N GLU A 103 3.87 6.37 -4.16
CA GLU A 103 5.13 5.67 -3.96
C GLU A 103 6.29 6.67 -3.97
N TRP A 104 7.26 6.42 -3.11
CA TRP A 104 8.56 7.09 -3.12
C TRP A 104 9.66 6.05 -2.93
N ASP A 105 10.51 5.92 -3.94
CA ASP A 105 11.74 5.13 -3.95
C ASP A 105 12.80 5.91 -3.15
N PHE A 106 13.31 5.27 -2.11
CA PHE A 106 14.27 5.94 -1.24
C PHE A 106 15.64 6.04 -1.92
N PRO A 107 16.39 7.13 -1.67
CA PRO A 107 17.79 7.17 -2.04
C PRO A 107 18.57 6.12 -1.22
N PRO A 108 19.65 5.54 -1.78
CA PRO A 108 20.34 4.39 -1.20
C PRO A 108 20.93 4.63 0.20
N ASP A 109 21.21 5.89 0.56
CA ASP A 109 21.84 6.25 1.84
C ASP A 109 20.83 6.65 2.93
N LEU A 110 19.52 6.52 2.68
CA LEU A 110 18.49 6.85 3.68
C LEU A 110 18.23 5.65 4.59
N ASP A 111 18.51 5.81 5.89
CA ASP A 111 18.11 4.83 6.91
C ASP A 111 16.70 5.09 7.48
N MET A 112 16.15 4.07 8.14
CA MET A 112 14.80 4.08 8.72
C MET A 112 14.65 5.16 9.79
N ASP A 113 15.63 5.33 10.68
CA ASP A 113 15.53 6.26 11.80
C ASP A 113 15.51 7.72 11.31
N THR A 114 16.36 8.03 10.33
CA THR A 114 16.40 9.31 9.63
C THR A 114 15.10 9.57 8.90
N TYR A 115 14.55 8.56 8.21
CA TYR A 115 13.25 8.67 7.55
C TYR A 115 12.14 9.01 8.57
N LEU A 116 12.04 8.25 9.66
CA LEU A 116 11.00 8.44 10.68
C LEU A 116 11.14 9.78 11.40
N ALA A 117 12.36 10.22 11.70
CA ALA A 117 12.63 11.53 12.27
C ALA A 117 12.18 12.67 11.34
N ARG A 118 12.50 12.59 10.04
CA ARG A 118 12.03 13.55 9.03
C ARG A 118 10.52 13.57 8.91
N LYS A 119 9.88 12.39 8.87
CA LYS A 119 8.43 12.26 8.80
C LYS A 119 7.74 12.90 10.01
N LYS A 120 8.24 12.64 11.23
CA LYS A 120 7.73 13.24 12.47
C LYS A 120 7.88 14.76 12.48
N ALA A 121 9.02 15.28 12.03
CA ALA A 121 9.28 16.71 11.98
C ALA A 121 8.40 17.44 10.94
N ASN A 122 8.10 16.80 9.81
CA ASN A 122 7.32 17.41 8.73
C ASN A 122 5.80 17.16 8.84
N ALA A 123 5.35 16.15 9.58
CA ALA A 123 3.92 15.81 9.71
C ALA A 123 3.01 17.01 10.10
N PRO A 124 3.40 17.94 11.01
CA PRO A 124 2.57 19.10 11.33
C PRO A 124 2.28 20.02 10.13
N LYS A 125 3.13 20.01 9.09
CA LYS A 125 2.97 20.85 7.90
C LYS A 125 1.80 20.45 7.01
N TYR A 126 1.23 19.25 7.20
CA TYR A 126 -0.03 18.90 6.53
C TYR A 126 -1.17 19.88 6.88
N ALA A 127 -1.08 20.61 7.99
CA ALA A 127 -2.03 21.68 8.33
C ALA A 127 -2.06 22.83 7.31
N GLU A 128 -1.03 22.97 6.47
CA GLU A 128 -0.96 23.95 5.38
C GLU A 128 -1.80 23.55 4.16
N VAL A 129 -2.27 22.29 4.08
CA VAL A 129 -3.11 21.76 2.99
C VAL A 129 -4.32 21.04 3.60
N PRO A 130 -5.29 21.78 4.18
CA PRO A 130 -6.39 21.20 4.95
C PRO A 130 -7.33 20.29 4.15
N GLU A 131 -7.31 20.37 2.82
CA GLU A 131 -8.09 19.53 1.92
C GLU A 131 -7.54 18.11 1.78
N VAL A 132 -6.32 17.86 2.25
CA VAL A 132 -5.72 16.51 2.29
C VAL A 132 -5.81 15.93 3.70
N ARG A 133 -6.04 14.62 3.74
CA ARG A 133 -5.83 13.82 4.93
C ARG A 133 -4.80 12.75 4.63
N PHE A 134 -3.64 12.84 5.25
CA PHE A 134 -2.70 11.73 5.34
C PHE A 134 -3.33 10.62 6.19
N LEU A 135 -3.35 9.39 5.67
CA LEU A 135 -3.96 8.26 6.35
C LEU A 135 -2.92 7.40 7.04
N ARG A 136 -1.98 6.84 6.27
CA ARG A 136 -0.96 5.92 6.76
C ARG A 136 0.15 5.72 5.73
N THR A 137 1.25 5.12 6.17
CA THR A 137 2.36 4.70 5.31
C THR A 137 2.79 3.29 5.61
N TYR A 138 3.09 2.53 4.56
CA TYR A 138 3.88 1.30 4.62
C TYR A 138 5.29 1.59 4.13
N VAL A 139 6.28 1.34 4.99
CA VAL A 139 7.69 1.53 4.67
C VAL A 139 8.32 0.15 4.53
N ARG A 140 8.98 -0.18 3.42
CA ARG A 140 9.72 -1.45 3.35
C ARG A 140 10.89 -1.44 4.32
N GLU A 141 11.07 -2.54 5.05
CA GLU A 141 12.17 -2.70 6.01
C GLU A 141 13.54 -2.73 5.32
N ASP A 142 13.60 -3.07 4.04
CA ASP A 142 14.83 -3.00 3.22
C ASP A 142 15.14 -1.59 2.69
N MET A 143 14.34 -0.59 3.06
CA MET A 143 14.49 0.80 2.63
C MET A 143 14.51 0.98 1.10
N ALA A 144 13.88 0.09 0.32
CA ALA A 144 13.76 0.31 -1.12
C ALA A 144 12.74 1.40 -1.47
N LYS A 145 11.57 1.38 -0.82
CA LYS A 145 10.51 2.39 -1.02
C LYS A 145 9.54 2.49 0.15
N CYS A 146 8.72 3.54 0.13
CA CYS A 146 7.51 3.63 0.94
C CYS A 146 6.27 3.91 0.09
N VAL A 147 5.13 3.49 0.61
CA VAL A 147 3.80 3.69 0.04
C VAL A 147 2.95 4.47 1.02
N CYS A 148 2.45 5.64 0.63
CA CYS A 148 1.66 6.54 1.47
C CYS A 148 0.23 6.66 0.94
N LEU A 149 -0.75 6.49 1.83
CA LEU A 149 -2.17 6.58 1.49
C LEU A 149 -2.74 7.94 1.92
N TYR A 150 -3.53 8.54 1.03
CA TYR A 150 -4.15 9.83 1.23
C TYR A 150 -5.64 9.79 0.88
N ASP A 151 -6.40 10.64 1.55
CA ASP A 151 -7.73 11.06 1.11
C ASP A 151 -7.65 12.55 0.73
N ALA A 152 -8.15 12.86 -0.46
CA ALA A 152 -8.05 14.19 -1.08
C ALA A 152 -9.13 14.34 -2.16
N PRO A 153 -9.47 15.58 -2.58
CA PRO A 153 -10.41 15.80 -3.68
C PRO A 153 -9.80 15.49 -5.06
N ASP A 154 -8.49 15.71 -5.24
CA ASP A 154 -7.79 15.48 -6.50
C ASP A 154 -6.28 15.19 -6.30
N GLU A 155 -5.60 14.78 -7.38
CA GLU A 155 -4.15 14.50 -7.38
C GLU A 155 -3.29 15.73 -7.09
N GLN A 156 -3.73 16.93 -7.50
CA GLN A 156 -2.96 18.15 -7.30
C GLN A 156 -2.87 18.48 -5.80
N VAL A 157 -3.95 18.25 -5.04
CA VAL A 157 -3.94 18.41 -3.59
C VAL A 157 -2.94 17.45 -2.95
N VAL A 158 -2.89 16.18 -3.39
CA VAL A 158 -1.90 15.21 -2.88
C VAL A 158 -0.48 15.68 -3.20
N ARG A 159 -0.21 16.20 -4.39
CA ARG A 159 1.12 16.73 -4.76
C ARG A 159 1.51 17.93 -3.89
N ARG A 160 0.62 18.90 -3.69
CA ARG A 160 0.87 20.01 -2.75
C ARG A 160 1.16 19.52 -1.34
N ALA A 161 0.41 18.52 -0.87
CA ALA A 161 0.64 17.91 0.44
C ALA A 161 2.03 17.27 0.56
N ARG A 162 2.54 16.66 -0.52
CA ARG A 162 3.89 16.09 -0.59
C ARG A 162 4.97 17.17 -0.64
N ASP A 163 4.71 18.26 -1.34
CA ASP A 163 5.61 19.42 -1.43
C ASP A 163 5.81 20.09 -0.07
N VAL A 164 4.74 20.37 0.70
CA VAL A 164 4.86 21.04 2.02
C VAL A 164 5.64 20.19 3.03
N VAL A 165 5.54 18.85 2.94
CA VAL A 165 6.32 17.94 3.78
C VAL A 165 7.69 17.58 3.17
N ASN A 166 8.10 18.25 2.10
CA ASN A 166 9.38 18.09 1.41
C ASN A 166 9.71 16.62 1.09
N THR A 167 8.72 15.86 0.60
CA THR A 167 8.91 14.43 0.31
C THR A 167 8.55 14.11 -1.15
N PRO A 168 9.47 13.53 -1.96
CA PRO A 168 9.26 13.30 -3.38
C PRO A 168 8.06 12.41 -3.75
N VAL A 169 7.67 12.44 -5.02
CA VAL A 169 6.62 11.58 -5.60
C VAL A 169 7.20 10.93 -6.85
N ASP A 170 7.50 9.64 -6.79
CA ASP A 170 7.93 8.90 -8.00
C ASP A 170 6.73 8.42 -8.78
N ARG A 171 5.73 7.88 -8.07
CA ARG A 171 4.48 7.40 -8.65
C ARG A 171 3.30 7.83 -7.78
N LEU A 172 2.20 8.18 -8.42
CA LEU A 172 0.96 8.58 -7.77
C LEU A 172 -0.19 7.89 -8.48
N HIS A 173 -1.01 7.18 -7.73
CA HIS A 173 -2.11 6.37 -8.25
C HIS A 173 -3.43 6.85 -7.65
N PRO A 174 -4.41 7.27 -8.46
CA PRO A 174 -5.79 7.35 -8.00
C PRO A 174 -6.28 5.94 -7.68
N LEU A 175 -6.89 5.76 -6.52
CA LEU A 175 -7.44 4.47 -6.09
C LEU A 175 -8.92 4.39 -6.41
N GLU A 176 -9.39 3.16 -6.61
CA GLU A 176 -10.80 2.85 -6.51
C GLU A 176 -11.23 3.01 -5.05
N ARG A 177 -12.26 3.82 -4.79
CA ARG A 177 -12.80 3.96 -3.44
C ARG A 177 -13.66 2.74 -3.12
N GLN A 178 -13.39 2.08 -2.00
CA GLN A 178 -14.31 1.07 -1.46
C GLN A 178 -15.68 1.72 -1.23
N GLY A 179 -16.67 1.30 -2.02
CA GLY A 179 -18.04 1.84 -1.97
C GLY A 179 -18.42 2.81 -3.09
N ASP A 180 -17.55 3.09 -4.08
CA ASP A 180 -18.01 3.72 -5.33
C ASP A 180 -19.10 2.83 -5.96
N PRO A 181 -20.16 3.41 -6.56
CA PRO A 181 -21.31 2.65 -7.01
C PRO A 181 -20.90 1.57 -8.03
N ARG A 182 -21.39 0.36 -7.73
CA ARG A 182 -21.39 -0.84 -8.57
C ARG A 182 -22.15 -0.62 -9.87
#